data_AF-A0A2V9TDH1-F1
#
_entry.id   AF-A0A2V9TDH1-F1
#
_cell.length_a   1.000
_cell.length_b   1.000
_cell.length_c   1.000
_cell.angle_alpha   90.00
_cell.angle_beta   90.00
_cell.angle_gamma   90.00
#
_symmetry.space_group_name_H-M   'P 1'
#
loop_
_entity.id
_entity.type
_entity.pdbx_description
1 polymer ?
#
loop_
_entity_poly.entity_id
_entity_poly.type
_entity_poly.pdbx_seq_one_letter_code
_entity_poly.pdbx_strand_id
1 'polypeptide(L)'
;MAEAAKLYEMPGEIGDRKVYVVREGEEPHDHPGIDISISKQDSVHWISYGKKFRVTKLVPIDEKKDSAPGHPFYREFPGENPEHTYQINSGPARPEAQDHTYEAHFHFEDGSEADPHIRVGP
;
A
#
# COMPACT_ATOMS: atom_id res chain seq x y z
N MET A 1 -6.60 -6.25 -23.15
CA MET A 1 -7.07 -6.92 -21.93
C MET A 1 -6.12 -6.48 -20.84
N ALA A 2 -6.58 -5.65 -19.90
CA ALA A 2 -5.78 -5.29 -18.74
C ALA A 2 -5.65 -6.55 -17.88
N GLU A 3 -4.43 -7.02 -17.63
CA GLU A 3 -4.22 -8.01 -16.57
C GLU A 3 -4.44 -7.29 -15.23
N ALA A 4 -5.20 -7.89 -14.31
CA ALA A 4 -5.41 -7.36 -12.96
C ALA A 4 -4.10 -7.18 -12.17
N ALA A 5 -4.13 -6.32 -11.15
CA ALA A 5 -3.08 -6.14 -10.15
C ALA A 5 -2.61 -7.49 -9.60
N LYS A 6 -1.32 -7.59 -9.29
CA LYS A 6 -0.71 -8.81 -8.76
C LYS A 6 -0.10 -8.53 -7.39
N LEU A 7 -0.55 -9.30 -6.40
CA LEU A 7 0.06 -9.39 -5.08
C LEU A 7 0.86 -10.69 -5.00
N TYR A 8 2.12 -10.58 -4.60
CA TYR A 8 2.98 -11.73 -4.31
C TYR A 8 3.36 -11.68 -2.84
N GLU A 9 3.15 -12.78 -2.13
CA GLU A 9 3.66 -12.95 -0.77
C GLU A 9 4.97 -13.74 -0.84
N MET A 10 6.04 -13.13 -0.35
CA MET A 10 7.34 -13.77 -0.24
C MET A 10 7.58 -14.08 1.23
N PRO A 11 7.31 -15.33 1.68
CA PRO A 11 7.54 -15.71 3.07
C PRO A 11 9.04 -15.67 3.36
N GLY A 12 9.42 -14.92 4.38
CA GLY A 12 10.79 -14.85 4.88
C GLY A 12 10.97 -15.70 6.14
N GLU A 13 12.22 -16.00 6.49
CA GLU A 13 12.55 -16.55 7.82
C GLU A 13 12.20 -15.57 8.97
N ILE A 14 12.01 -14.29 8.62
CA ILE A 14 11.86 -13.13 9.50
C ILE A 14 10.82 -12.20 8.82
N GLY A 15 9.53 -12.54 8.95
CA GLY A 15 8.38 -11.78 8.43
C GLY A 15 8.08 -11.94 6.94
N ASP A 16 6.87 -11.53 6.55
CA ASP A 16 6.39 -11.66 5.17
C ASP A 16 6.60 -10.36 4.39
N ARG A 17 7.32 -10.46 3.27
CA ARG A 17 7.42 -9.37 2.32
C ARG A 17 6.29 -9.48 1.31
N LYS A 18 5.34 -8.53 1.36
CA LYS A 18 4.26 -8.43 0.40
C LYS A 18 4.67 -7.52 -0.76
N VAL A 19 4.75 -8.06 -1.97
CA VAL A 19 5.06 -7.29 -3.17
C VAL A 19 3.78 -7.01 -3.94
N TYR A 20 3.36 -5.76 -4.00
CA TYR A 20 2.20 -5.33 -4.75
C TYR A 20 2.63 -4.62 -6.04
N VAL A 21 2.15 -5.13 -7.17
CA VAL A 21 2.41 -4.51 -8.48
C VAL A 21 1.35 -3.46 -8.76
N VAL A 22 1.72 -2.18 -8.67
CA VAL A 22 0.85 -1.03 -8.99
C VAL A 22 0.81 -0.87 -10.51
N ARG A 23 -0.39 -0.77 -11.09
CA ARG A 23 -0.58 -0.57 -12.52
C ARG A 23 -1.42 0.67 -12.81
N GLU A 24 -1.15 1.24 -13.97
CA GLU A 24 -1.84 2.41 -14.52
C GLU A 24 -3.20 2.02 -15.10
N GLY A 25 -4.22 2.85 -14.86
CA GLY A 25 -5.56 2.66 -15.42
C GLY A 25 -6.30 1.43 -14.87
N GLU A 26 -5.93 0.96 -13.69
CA GLU A 26 -6.77 0.03 -12.93
C GLU A 26 -8.05 0.75 -12.52
N GLU A 27 -9.19 0.09 -12.62
CA GLU A 27 -10.42 0.66 -12.08
C GLU A 27 -10.32 0.64 -10.55
N PRO A 28 -10.72 1.74 -9.89
CA PRO A 28 -10.96 1.73 -8.46
C PRO A 28 -11.82 0.50 -8.14
N HIS A 29 -11.43 -0.27 -7.13
CA HIS A 29 -12.08 -1.49 -6.64
C HIS A 29 -11.70 -2.85 -7.26
N ASP A 30 -10.90 -2.95 -8.34
CA ASP A 30 -10.51 -4.25 -8.93
C ASP A 30 -9.11 -4.74 -8.50
N HIS A 31 -8.71 -4.38 -7.28
CA HIS A 31 -7.39 -4.72 -6.73
C HIS A 31 -7.45 -5.69 -5.55
N PRO A 32 -6.50 -6.65 -5.46
CA PRO A 32 -6.42 -7.55 -4.31
C PRO A 32 -6.07 -6.74 -3.06
N GLY A 33 -6.84 -6.95 -1.99
CA GLY A 33 -6.52 -6.42 -0.67
C GLY A 33 -5.16 -6.92 -0.19
N ILE A 34 -4.45 -6.09 0.56
CA ILE A 34 -3.10 -6.38 1.06
C ILE A 34 -3.18 -6.57 2.56
N ASP A 35 -3.10 -7.82 3.03
CA ASP A 35 -3.30 -8.19 4.44
C ASP A 35 -1.98 -8.24 5.24
N ILE A 36 -1.47 -7.12 5.74
CA ILE A 36 -0.23 -7.12 6.55
C ILE A 36 -0.48 -7.37 8.03
N SER A 37 0.45 -8.03 8.73
CA SER A 37 0.44 -8.05 10.20
C SER A 37 1.17 -6.85 10.80
N ILE A 38 0.89 -6.51 12.06
CA ILE A 38 1.66 -5.53 12.84
C ILE A 38 3.05 -6.05 13.27
N SER A 39 3.47 -7.23 12.79
CA SER A 39 4.83 -7.72 12.99
C SER A 39 5.85 -6.68 12.53
N LYS A 40 6.95 -6.53 13.28
CA LYS A 40 8.04 -5.59 12.95
C LYS A 40 8.75 -5.89 11.62
N GLN A 41 8.35 -6.96 10.94
CA GLN A 41 9.05 -7.54 9.81
C GLN A 41 8.17 -7.61 8.56
N ASP A 42 6.85 -7.51 8.69
CA ASP A 42 5.95 -7.43 7.54
C ASP A 42 6.06 -6.07 6.88
N SER A 43 6.17 -6.03 5.56
CA SER A 43 6.19 -4.77 4.82
C SER A 43 5.54 -4.92 3.45
N VAL A 44 5.05 -3.80 2.93
CA VAL A 44 4.53 -3.71 1.56
C VAL A 44 5.58 -3.06 0.67
N HIS A 45 6.00 -3.80 -0.34
CA HIS A 45 6.83 -3.33 -1.43
C HIS A 45 5.96 -3.07 -2.65
N TRP A 46 5.72 -1.80 -2.89
CA TRP A 46 5.00 -1.30 -4.06
C TRP A 46 5.97 -1.23 -5.24
N ILE A 47 5.63 -1.84 -6.36
CA ILE A 47 6.46 -1.84 -7.56
C ILE A 47 5.60 -1.54 -8.77
N SER A 48 6.08 -0.70 -9.68
CA SER A 48 5.51 -0.54 -11.01
C SER A 48 6.57 -0.87 -12.06
N TYR A 49 6.17 -1.62 -13.09
CA TYR A 49 7.04 -2.01 -14.20
C TYR A 49 6.90 -1.08 -15.42
N GLY A 50 5.84 -0.27 -15.48
CA GLY A 50 5.54 0.60 -16.62
C GLY A 50 5.98 2.03 -16.35
N LYS A 51 5.27 2.69 -15.42
CA LYS A 51 5.44 4.11 -15.11
C LYS A 51 5.81 4.34 -13.67
N LYS A 52 6.49 5.45 -13.40
CA LYS A 52 6.72 5.85 -12.02
C LYS A 52 5.43 6.33 -11.39
N PHE A 53 5.31 6.10 -10.10
CA PHE A 53 4.18 6.50 -9.27
C PHE A 53 4.68 7.11 -7.98
N ARG A 54 3.81 7.83 -7.29
CA ARG A 54 4.03 8.28 -5.91
C ARG A 54 2.80 7.99 -5.08
N VAL A 55 2.97 7.78 -3.79
CA VAL A 55 1.85 7.75 -2.84
C VAL A 55 1.46 9.18 -2.54
N THR A 56 0.19 9.55 -2.69
CA THR A 56 -0.28 10.91 -2.39
C THR A 56 -0.95 11.01 -1.02
N LYS A 57 -1.65 9.94 -0.61
CA LYS A 57 -2.30 9.84 0.70
C LYS A 57 -2.58 8.38 1.04
N LEU A 58 -2.63 8.09 2.34
CA LEU A 58 -3.16 6.86 2.91
C LEU A 58 -4.36 7.25 3.77
N VAL A 59 -5.54 6.71 3.48
CA VAL A 59 -6.79 7.13 4.12
C VAL A 59 -7.46 5.94 4.78
N PRO A 60 -7.79 5.99 6.08
CA PRO A 60 -8.57 4.93 6.70
C PRO A 60 -9.99 4.93 6.14
N ILE A 61 -10.47 3.76 5.71
CA ILE A 61 -11.79 3.58 5.07
C ILE A 61 -12.74 2.69 5.88
N ASP A 62 -12.30 2.13 6.99
CA ASP A 62 -13.13 1.28 7.85
C ASP A 62 -14.15 2.06 8.69
N GLU A 63 -15.09 1.33 9.33
CA GLU A 63 -16.14 1.92 10.18
C GLU A 63 -15.58 2.71 11.38
N LYS A 64 -14.34 2.41 11.80
CA LYS A 64 -13.64 3.06 12.91
C LYS A 64 -12.64 4.11 12.42
N LYS A 65 -12.74 4.58 11.17
CA LYS A 65 -11.81 5.56 10.56
C LYS A 65 -11.56 6.81 11.41
N ASP A 66 -12.54 7.26 12.19
CA ASP A 66 -12.42 8.44 13.05
C ASP A 66 -11.46 8.22 14.24
N SER A 67 -11.20 6.96 14.59
CA SER A 67 -10.24 6.54 15.62
C SER A 67 -8.93 5.99 15.05
N ALA A 68 -8.86 5.78 13.73
CA ALA A 68 -7.69 5.22 13.07
C ALA A 68 -6.53 6.24 13.06
N PRO A 69 -5.27 5.81 13.22
CA PRO A 69 -4.14 6.70 13.04
C PRO A 69 -4.08 7.19 11.58
N GLY A 70 -3.62 8.42 11.38
CA GLY A 70 -3.53 9.02 10.04
C GLY A 70 -2.60 8.26 9.08
N HIS A 71 -1.66 7.46 9.60
CA HIS A 71 -0.74 6.66 8.80
C HIS A 71 -0.63 5.23 9.36
N PRO A 72 -0.76 4.20 8.51
CA PRO A 72 -0.66 2.80 8.93
C PRO A 72 0.78 2.34 9.17
N PHE A 73 1.78 3.05 8.64
CA PHE A 73 3.19 2.66 8.70
C PHE A 73 3.98 3.66 9.56
N TYR A 74 5.16 3.22 10.03
CA TYR A 74 6.13 4.15 10.63
C TYR A 74 6.69 5.13 9.60
N ARG A 75 6.68 4.73 8.32
CA ARG A 75 7.05 5.56 7.18
C ARG A 75 5.93 6.55 6.87
N GLU A 76 6.25 7.83 6.77
CA GLU A 76 5.24 8.87 6.49
C GLU A 76 5.10 9.11 4.99
N PHE A 77 3.91 8.82 4.44
CA PHE A 77 3.57 9.10 3.05
C PHE A 77 2.59 10.28 2.97
N PRO A 78 2.76 11.22 2.01
CA PRO A 78 3.80 11.30 0.97
C PRO A 78 5.16 11.85 1.45
N GLY A 79 5.29 12.26 2.72
CA GLY A 79 6.43 13.03 3.22
C GLY A 79 7.82 12.45 2.90
N GLU A 80 7.99 11.13 3.03
CA GLU A 80 9.25 10.45 2.75
C GLU A 80 9.50 10.11 1.28
N ASN A 81 8.48 10.14 0.42
CA ASN A 81 8.62 9.84 -1.01
C ASN A 81 7.74 10.78 -1.84
N PRO A 82 8.09 12.07 -1.93
CA PRO A 82 7.27 13.08 -2.62
C PRO A 82 7.35 12.99 -4.16
N GLU A 83 8.44 12.41 -4.67
CA GLU A 83 8.71 12.25 -6.10
C GLU A 83 8.17 10.92 -6.65
N HIS A 84 7.89 10.88 -7.95
CA HIS A 84 7.54 9.66 -8.65
C HIS A 84 8.73 8.68 -8.71
N THR A 85 8.50 7.42 -8.34
CA THR A 85 9.48 6.33 -8.34
C THR A 85 8.86 5.03 -8.88
N TYR A 86 9.70 4.07 -9.25
CA TYR A 86 9.24 2.73 -9.66
C TYR A 86 9.00 1.79 -8.49
N GLN A 87 9.54 2.12 -7.31
CA GLN A 87 9.45 1.25 -6.16
C GLN A 87 9.41 2.04 -4.85
N ILE A 88 8.57 1.58 -3.93
CA ILE A 88 8.41 2.14 -2.59
C ILE A 88 8.31 0.97 -1.60
N ASN A 89 9.07 1.04 -0.51
CA ASN A 89 8.89 0.17 0.64
C ASN A 89 8.16 0.96 1.73
N SER A 90 6.99 0.46 2.16
CA SER A 90 6.21 1.04 3.25
C SER A 90 6.87 0.86 4.62
N GLY A 91 7.78 -0.10 4.75
CA GLY A 91 8.26 -0.56 6.04
C GLY A 91 7.14 -1.23 6.86
N PRO A 92 7.39 -1.45 8.16
CA PRO A 92 6.45 -2.13 9.03
C PRO A 92 5.23 -1.29 9.37
N ALA A 93 4.11 -1.99 9.55
CA ALA A 93 2.89 -1.39 10.06
C ALA A 93 3.08 -0.96 11.52
N ARG A 94 2.33 0.06 11.92
CA ARG A 94 2.25 0.53 13.30
C ARG A 94 1.27 -0.34 14.09
N PRO A 95 1.58 -0.69 15.35
CA PRO A 95 0.62 -1.37 16.21
C PRO A 95 -0.73 -0.64 16.33
N GLU A 96 -0.71 0.69 16.30
CA GLU A 96 -1.93 1.50 16.37
C GLU A 96 -2.82 1.39 15.13
N ALA A 97 -2.27 0.90 14.01
CA ALA A 97 -3.03 0.68 12.79
C ALA A 97 -3.71 -0.70 12.77
N GLN A 98 -3.49 -1.54 13.79
CA GLN A 98 -4.11 -2.86 13.89
C GLN A 98 -5.63 -2.77 13.78
N ASP A 99 -6.23 -3.73 13.06
CA ASP A 99 -7.67 -3.84 12.82
C ASP A 99 -8.27 -2.71 11.98
N HIS A 100 -7.44 -1.91 11.32
CA HIS A 100 -7.85 -0.85 10.40
C HIS A 100 -7.57 -1.20 8.93
N THR A 101 -8.35 -0.60 8.04
CA THR A 101 -8.19 -0.71 6.58
C THR A 101 -7.91 0.65 5.98
N TYR A 102 -6.86 0.73 5.15
CA TYR A 102 -6.40 1.95 4.52
C TYR A 102 -6.47 1.85 3.00
N GLU A 103 -6.97 2.89 2.36
CA GLU A 103 -6.90 3.10 0.91
C GLU A 103 -5.61 3.86 0.58
N ALA A 104 -4.78 3.29 -0.29
CA ALA A 104 -3.50 3.86 -0.69
C ALA A 104 -3.61 4.53 -2.05
N HIS A 105 -3.62 5.85 -2.08
CA HIS A 105 -3.77 6.58 -3.34
C HIS A 105 -2.42 6.77 -4.02
N PHE A 106 -2.27 6.18 -5.20
CA PHE A 106 -1.13 6.35 -6.08
C PHE A 106 -1.47 7.30 -7.21
N HIS A 107 -0.49 8.12 -7.58
CA HIS A 107 -0.58 9.00 -8.74
C HIS A 107 0.63 8.73 -9.65
N PHE A 108 0.36 8.44 -10.92
CA PHE A 108 1.36 8.12 -11.92
C PHE A 108 1.87 9.37 -12.66
N GLU A 109 2.96 9.25 -13.43
CA GLU A 109 3.50 10.36 -14.24
C GLU A 109 2.57 10.78 -15.39
N ASP A 110 1.69 9.89 -15.84
CA ASP A 110 0.73 10.16 -16.92
C ASP A 110 -0.63 10.72 -16.43
N GLY A 111 -0.76 10.95 -15.12
CA GLY A 111 -1.97 11.43 -14.49
C GLY A 111 -3.02 10.34 -14.18
N SER A 112 -2.71 9.06 -14.44
CA SER A 112 -3.55 7.96 -13.95
C SER A 112 -3.38 7.77 -12.43
N GLU A 113 -4.35 7.10 -11.82
CA GLU A 113 -4.40 6.83 -10.38
C GLU A 113 -4.67 5.34 -10.12
N ALA A 114 -4.31 4.87 -8.92
CA ALA A 114 -4.66 3.55 -8.40
C ALA A 114 -4.83 3.62 -6.88
N ASP A 115 -5.71 2.79 -6.30
CA ASP A 115 -6.19 2.95 -4.93
C ASP A 115 -6.38 1.61 -4.18
N PRO A 116 -5.34 0.74 -4.06
CA PRO A 116 -5.51 -0.54 -3.37
C PRO A 116 -5.76 -0.37 -1.87
N HIS A 117 -6.39 -1.40 -1.31
CA HIS A 117 -6.74 -1.46 0.11
C HIS A 117 -5.73 -2.30 0.90
N ILE A 118 -5.28 -1.76 2.02
CA ILE A 118 -4.35 -2.38 2.95
C ILE A 118 -5.12 -2.70 4.22
N ARG A 119 -5.21 -3.97 4.59
CA ARG A 119 -5.77 -4.40 5.86
C ARG A 119 -4.64 -4.74 6.81
N VAL A 120 -4.68 -4.15 8.00
CA VAL A 120 -3.69 -4.41 9.03
C VAL A 120 -4.30 -5.37 10.06
N GLY A 121 -3.73 -6.57 10.15
CA GLY A 121 -4.10 -7.61 11.10
C GLY A 121 -3.15 -7.73 12.29
N PRO A 122 -3.47 -8.61 13.25
CA PRO A 122 -2.60 -8.94 14.38
C PRO A 122 -1.27 -9.58 13.95
#